data_AF-X1TBG7-F1
#
_entry.id   AF-X1TBG7-F1
#
_cell.length_a   1.000
_cell.length_b   1.000
_cell.length_c   1.000
_cell.angle_alpha   90.00
_cell.angle_beta   90.00
_cell.angle_gamma   90.00
#
_symmetry.space_group_name_H-M   'P 1'
#
loop_
_entity.id
_entity.type
_entity.pdbx_description
1 polymer ?
#
loop_
_entity_poly.entity_id
_entity_poly.type
_entity_poly.pdbx_seq_one_letter_code
_entity_poly.pdbx_strand_id
1 'polypeptide(L)'
;KEALKDICSQMLGGRQCTTSNLSKVLATDLANRIEMITEELEYLSSNAFRLTGPDEVLKVLQLSQKLATEHDFPSTEDGARDYFRTYEQLLHNYSPPVTVDRVNRWKQQAFSLKTEQIAGAVLQKYSDLDRKILPVQTLVDEAVAEFDKQIDLEVDRRIEYERTHN
;
A
#
# COMPACT_ATOMS: atom_id res chain seq x y z
N LYS A 1 2.14 14.42 -4.67
CA LYS A 1 3.34 14.56 -5.54
C LYS A 1 3.59 16.00 -6.04
N GLU A 2 2.59 16.81 -6.41
CA GLU A 2 2.81 18.22 -6.83
C GLU A 2 3.34 19.14 -5.73
N ALA A 3 2.75 19.11 -4.52
CA ALA A 3 3.17 19.98 -3.42
C ALA A 3 4.64 19.79 -2.97
N LEU A 4 5.16 18.57 -3.05
CA LEU A 4 6.57 18.25 -2.78
C LEU A 4 7.50 18.80 -3.87
N LYS A 5 7.10 18.66 -5.14
CA LYS A 5 7.82 19.26 -6.27
C LYS A 5 7.85 20.78 -6.18
N ASP A 6 6.77 21.41 -5.73
CA ASP A 6 6.69 22.85 -5.53
C ASP A 6 7.63 23.32 -4.41
N ILE A 7 7.71 22.59 -3.30
CA ILE A 7 8.67 22.88 -2.22
C ILE A 7 10.11 22.72 -2.71
N CYS A 8 10.43 21.62 -3.38
CA CYS A 8 11.77 21.41 -3.94
C CYS A 8 12.12 22.52 -4.94
N SER A 9 11.17 22.93 -5.78
CA SER A 9 11.36 24.02 -6.75
C SER A 9 11.54 25.38 -6.05
N GLN A 10 10.83 25.64 -4.95
CA GLN A 10 11.01 26.85 -4.15
C GLN A 10 12.39 26.89 -3.44
N MET A 11 12.81 25.75 -2.87
CA MET A 11 14.13 25.63 -2.23
C MET A 11 15.28 25.74 -3.24
N LEU A 12 15.15 25.09 -4.40
CA LEU A 12 16.13 25.17 -5.50
C LEU A 12 16.16 26.55 -6.17
N GLY A 13 15.02 27.25 -6.20
CA GLY A 13 14.88 28.61 -6.74
C GLY A 13 15.28 29.74 -5.78
N GLY A 14 15.86 29.42 -4.61
CA GLY A 14 16.33 30.41 -3.63
C GLY A 14 15.21 31.18 -2.90
N ARG A 15 13.96 30.73 -2.98
CA ARG A 15 12.83 31.33 -2.25
C ARG A 15 12.77 30.77 -0.84
N GLN A 16 12.37 31.59 0.14
CA GLN A 16 12.22 31.15 1.54
C GLN A 16 11.09 30.11 1.65
N CYS A 17 11.45 28.84 1.78
CA CYS A 17 10.56 27.82 2.30
C CYS A 17 10.64 27.85 3.83
N THR A 18 9.55 28.26 4.49
CA THR A 18 9.52 28.26 5.96
C THR A 18 9.37 26.83 6.46
N THR A 19 9.95 26.52 7.64
CA THR A 19 9.75 25.20 8.27
C THR A 19 8.28 24.85 8.47
N SER A 20 7.44 25.86 8.71
CA SER A 20 5.98 25.70 8.81
C SER A 20 5.34 25.22 7.50
N ASN A 21 5.79 25.74 6.35
CA ASN A 21 5.29 25.27 5.04
C ASN A 21 5.80 23.85 4.74
N LEU A 22 7.08 23.58 5.02
CA LEU A 22 7.69 22.26 4.83
C LEU A 22 6.98 21.17 5.64
N SER A 23 6.81 21.39 6.94
CA SER A 23 6.12 20.45 7.83
C SER A 23 4.69 20.18 7.41
N LYS A 24 3.93 21.20 7.00
CA LYS A 24 2.54 21.04 6.54
C LYS A 24 2.46 20.16 5.29
N VAL A 25 3.27 20.43 4.28
CA VAL A 25 3.24 19.66 3.03
C VAL A 25 3.65 18.21 3.26
N LEU A 26 4.73 17.98 4.01
CA LEU A 26 5.20 16.63 4.32
C LEU A 26 4.20 15.84 5.18
N ALA A 27 3.57 16.50 6.16
CA ALA A 27 2.51 15.89 6.96
C ALA A 27 1.30 15.50 6.11
N THR A 28 0.87 16.39 5.19
CA THR A 28 -0.26 16.12 4.29
C THR A 28 0.08 15.00 3.30
N ASP A 29 1.28 14.97 2.72
CA ASP A 29 1.71 13.90 1.82
C ASP A 29 1.64 12.53 2.49
N LEU A 30 2.21 12.39 3.70
CA LEU A 30 2.12 11.15 4.47
C LEU A 30 0.68 10.78 4.82
N ALA A 31 -0.12 11.75 5.27
CA ALA A 31 -1.50 11.50 5.66
C ALA A 31 -2.35 11.01 4.48
N ASN A 32 -2.18 11.61 3.31
CA ASN A 32 -2.91 11.22 2.09
C ASN A 32 -2.50 9.81 1.63
N ARG A 33 -1.21 9.48 1.68
CA ARG A 33 -0.74 8.12 1.31
C ARG A 33 -1.29 7.07 2.27
N ILE A 34 -1.36 7.38 3.56
CA ILE A 34 -1.95 6.48 4.55
C ILE A 34 -3.45 6.32 4.34
N GLU A 35 -4.14 7.40 3.99
CA GLU A 35 -5.57 7.36 3.66
C GLU A 35 -5.84 6.49 2.43
N MET A 36 -5.06 6.66 1.36
CA MET A 36 -5.12 5.79 0.18
C MET A 36 -4.92 4.32 0.53
N ILE A 37 -3.91 3.97 1.33
CA ILE A 37 -3.68 2.57 1.76
C ILE A 37 -4.92 2.00 2.44
N THR A 38 -5.55 2.76 3.34
CA THR A 38 -6.75 2.30 4.05
C THR A 38 -7.94 2.13 3.10
N GLU A 39 -8.18 3.10 2.20
CA GLU A 39 -9.25 3.06 1.21
C GLU A 39 -9.07 1.89 0.22
N GLU A 40 -7.85 1.64 -0.24
CA GLU A 40 -7.52 0.54 -1.15
C GLU A 40 -7.67 -0.83 -0.47
N LEU A 41 -7.29 -0.95 0.80
CA LEU A 41 -7.55 -2.17 1.57
C LEU A 41 -9.04 -2.43 1.75
N GLU A 42 -9.85 -1.38 1.97
CA GLU A 42 -11.32 -1.48 2.01
C GLU A 42 -11.90 -1.90 0.65
N TYR A 43 -11.39 -1.32 -0.43
CA TYR A 43 -11.76 -1.68 -1.80
C TYR A 43 -11.46 -3.16 -2.08
N LEU A 44 -10.24 -3.63 -1.79
CA LEU A 44 -9.83 -5.02 -1.97
C LEU A 44 -10.64 -5.98 -1.09
N SER A 45 -10.94 -5.59 0.15
CA SER A 45 -11.78 -6.39 1.06
C SER A 45 -13.18 -6.59 0.50
N SER A 46 -13.74 -5.55 -0.10
CA SER A 46 -15.12 -5.54 -0.59
C SER A 46 -15.27 -6.22 -1.95
N ASN A 47 -14.26 -6.10 -2.82
CA ASN A 47 -14.39 -6.48 -4.24
C ASN A 47 -13.55 -7.71 -4.61
N ALA A 48 -12.29 -7.78 -4.18
CA ALA A 48 -11.34 -8.80 -4.63
C ALA A 48 -11.39 -10.06 -3.78
N PHE A 49 -11.12 -9.92 -2.48
CA PHE A 49 -10.94 -11.06 -1.61
C PHE A 49 -12.22 -11.49 -0.89
N ARG A 50 -13.23 -10.60 -0.81
CA ARG A 50 -14.47 -10.80 -0.03
C ARG A 50 -14.18 -11.32 1.40
N LEU A 51 -13.06 -10.88 1.96
CA LEU A 51 -12.62 -11.26 3.30
C LEU A 51 -13.34 -10.42 4.35
N THR A 52 -13.25 -10.86 5.60
CA THR A 52 -13.91 -10.27 6.76
C THR A 52 -13.48 -8.84 7.11
N GLY A 53 -12.45 -8.29 6.46
CA GLY A 53 -12.10 -6.87 6.59
C GLY A 53 -10.70 -6.50 6.08
N PRO A 54 -10.37 -5.20 6.10
CA PRO A 54 -9.07 -4.67 5.64
C PRO A 54 -7.84 -5.28 6.31
N ASP A 55 -7.94 -5.66 7.59
CA ASP A 55 -6.82 -6.26 8.34
C ASP A 55 -6.49 -7.68 7.83
N GLU A 56 -7.51 -8.46 7.48
CA GLU A 56 -7.32 -9.79 6.90
C GLU A 56 -6.74 -9.70 5.48
N VAL A 57 -7.16 -8.70 4.69
CA VAL A 57 -6.55 -8.42 3.38
C VAL A 57 -5.07 -8.10 3.55
N LEU A 58 -4.73 -7.15 4.43
CA LEU A 58 -3.34 -6.75 4.67
C LEU A 58 -2.48 -7.92 5.19
N LYS A 59 -3.06 -8.80 6.00
CA LYS A 59 -2.41 -10.04 6.45
C LYS A 59 -2.10 -10.98 5.28
N VAL A 60 -3.08 -11.22 4.41
CA VAL A 60 -2.94 -12.06 3.20
C VAL A 60 -1.85 -11.50 2.29
N LEU A 61 -1.87 -10.20 2.01
CA LEU A 61 -0.87 -9.58 1.14
C LEU A 61 0.55 -9.74 1.70
N GLN A 62 0.75 -9.48 3.00
CA GLN A 62 2.07 -9.61 3.64
C GLN A 62 2.56 -11.06 3.65
N LEU A 63 1.68 -12.04 3.85
CA LEU A 63 2.06 -13.45 3.79
C LEU A 63 2.42 -13.87 2.35
N SER A 64 1.62 -13.46 1.37
CA SER A 64 1.87 -13.74 -0.04
C SER A 64 3.21 -13.18 -0.51
N GLN A 65 3.54 -11.95 -0.12
CA GLN A 65 4.85 -11.34 -0.42
C GLN A 65 6.00 -12.12 0.24
N LYS A 66 5.83 -12.52 1.50
CA LYS A 66 6.82 -13.34 2.21
C LYS A 66 7.08 -14.66 1.47
N LEU A 67 6.01 -15.37 1.11
CA LEU A 67 6.11 -16.65 0.42
C LEU A 67 6.72 -16.50 -0.97
N ALA A 68 6.34 -15.47 -1.73
CA ALA A 68 6.95 -15.19 -3.04
C ALA A 68 8.45 -14.87 -2.96
N THR A 69 8.93 -14.38 -1.81
CA THR A 69 10.36 -14.13 -1.59
C THR A 69 11.10 -15.41 -1.18
N GLU A 70 10.43 -16.32 -0.46
CA GLU A 70 11.03 -17.53 0.11
C GLU A 70 10.90 -18.75 -0.83
N HIS A 71 9.93 -18.74 -1.74
CA HIS A 71 9.56 -19.89 -2.57
C HIS A 71 9.13 -19.46 -3.98
N ASP A 72 9.60 -20.20 -4.98
CA ASP A 72 9.07 -20.09 -6.34
C ASP A 72 7.70 -20.76 -6.46
N PHE A 73 6.85 -20.22 -7.33
CA PHE A 73 5.58 -20.89 -7.63
C PHE A 73 5.85 -22.18 -8.41
N PRO A 74 5.33 -23.32 -7.95
CA PRO A 74 5.63 -24.63 -8.54
C PRO A 74 5.03 -24.77 -9.95
N SER A 75 5.78 -25.41 -10.85
CA SER A 75 5.36 -25.63 -12.24
C SER A 75 4.52 -26.90 -12.44
N THR A 76 4.29 -27.69 -11.38
CA THR A 76 3.50 -28.93 -11.43
C THR A 76 2.21 -28.76 -10.63
N GLU A 77 1.17 -29.49 -11.03
CA GLU A 77 -0.13 -29.44 -10.34
C GLU A 77 -0.02 -29.94 -8.88
N ASP A 78 0.70 -31.04 -8.63
CA ASP A 78 0.91 -31.56 -7.28
C ASP A 78 1.72 -30.56 -6.42
N GLY A 79 2.74 -29.92 -7.01
CA GLY A 79 3.47 -28.85 -6.33
C GLY A 79 2.57 -27.66 -5.98
N ALA A 80 1.68 -27.25 -6.89
CA ALA A 80 0.74 -26.16 -6.63
C ALA A 80 -0.23 -26.50 -5.49
N ARG A 81 -0.75 -27.73 -5.44
CA ARG A 81 -1.57 -28.17 -4.30
C ARG A 81 -0.81 -28.13 -2.97
N ASP A 82 0.44 -28.56 -2.97
CA ASP A 82 1.31 -28.53 -1.78
C ASP A 82 1.60 -27.11 -1.32
N TYR A 83 1.84 -26.20 -2.27
CA TYR A 83 2.03 -24.78 -2.04
C TYR A 83 0.79 -24.16 -1.38
N PHE A 84 -0.40 -24.37 -1.94
CA PHE A 84 -1.65 -23.83 -1.37
C PHE A 84 -1.98 -24.41 0.00
N ARG A 85 -1.74 -25.70 0.23
CA ARG A 85 -1.89 -26.31 1.54
C ARG A 85 -0.95 -25.70 2.58
N THR A 86 0.30 -25.45 2.20
CA THR A 86 1.28 -24.78 3.07
C THR A 86 0.87 -23.34 3.34
N TYR A 87 0.41 -22.63 2.30
CA TYR A 87 -0.10 -21.27 2.40
C TYR A 87 -1.26 -21.17 3.41
N GLU A 88 -2.26 -22.05 3.34
CA GLU A 88 -3.40 -22.05 4.26
C GLU A 88 -2.97 -22.31 5.71
N GLN A 89 -2.05 -23.27 5.92
CA GLN A 89 -1.51 -23.56 7.26
C GLN A 89 -0.75 -22.39 7.85
N LEU A 90 0.03 -21.69 7.02
CA LEU A 90 0.77 -20.50 7.44
C LEU A 90 -0.19 -19.34 7.69
N LEU A 91 -1.19 -19.12 6.84
CA LEU A 91 -2.15 -18.03 6.97
C LEU A 91 -2.89 -18.09 8.31
N HIS A 92 -3.27 -19.28 8.77
CA HIS A 92 -3.93 -19.41 10.06
C HIS A 92 -3.07 -18.92 11.23
N ASN A 93 -1.77 -19.21 11.19
CA ASN A 93 -0.83 -18.92 12.29
C ASN A 93 -0.01 -17.64 12.09
N TYR A 94 -0.15 -16.99 10.93
CA TYR A 94 0.64 -15.82 10.58
C TYR A 94 0.21 -14.61 11.42
N SER A 95 1.16 -14.05 12.17
CA SER A 95 0.99 -12.78 12.86
C SER A 95 1.59 -11.67 11.99
N PRO A 96 0.76 -10.85 11.32
CA PRO A 96 1.28 -9.81 10.44
C PRO A 96 2.09 -8.77 11.22
N PRO A 97 3.25 -8.33 10.73
CA PRO A 97 4.06 -7.31 11.40
C PRO A 97 3.40 -5.93 11.38
N VAL A 98 2.53 -5.67 10.40
CA VAL A 98 1.74 -4.44 10.27
C VAL A 98 0.26 -4.76 10.21
N THR A 99 -0.52 -4.05 11.01
CA THR A 99 -1.99 -4.06 11.01
C THR A 99 -2.52 -2.69 10.58
N VAL A 100 -3.80 -2.62 10.21
CA VAL A 100 -4.53 -1.38 9.88
C VAL A 100 -4.48 -0.40 11.06
N ASP A 101 -4.61 -0.88 12.30
CA ASP A 101 -4.42 -0.04 13.49
C ASP A 101 -3.02 0.56 13.59
N ARG A 102 -1.99 -0.16 13.12
CA ARG A 102 -0.62 0.37 13.06
C ARG A 102 -0.49 1.43 11.98
N VAL A 103 -1.11 1.23 10.81
CA VAL A 103 -1.19 2.20 9.71
C VAL A 103 -1.91 3.48 10.17
N ASN A 104 -3.04 3.35 10.85
CA ASN A 104 -3.80 4.48 11.41
C ASN A 104 -3.00 5.27 12.46
N ARG A 105 -2.19 4.59 13.28
CA ARG A 105 -1.26 5.27 14.21
C ARG A 105 -0.18 6.06 13.47
N TRP A 106 0.28 5.63 12.29
CA TRP A 106 1.19 6.42 11.47
C TRP A 106 0.52 7.70 10.95
N LYS A 107 -0.80 7.72 10.71
CA LYS A 107 -1.53 8.94 10.31
C LYS A 107 -1.43 10.02 11.41
N GLN A 108 -1.57 9.60 12.67
CA GLN A 108 -1.40 10.50 13.81
C GLN A 108 0.04 11.01 13.93
N GLN A 109 1.03 10.14 13.70
CA GLN A 109 2.44 10.54 13.67
C GLN A 109 2.72 11.53 12.53
N ALA A 110 2.14 11.31 11.34
CA ALA A 110 2.21 12.24 10.22
C ALA A 110 1.66 13.62 10.58
N PHE A 111 0.51 13.71 11.26
CA PHE A 111 -0.03 14.99 11.71
C PHE A 111 0.82 15.70 12.76
N SER A 112 1.55 14.95 13.60
CA SER A 112 2.46 15.57 14.58
C SER A 112 3.58 16.39 13.94
N LEU A 113 3.97 16.09 12.68
CA LEU A 113 4.97 16.86 11.95
C LEU A 113 4.56 18.34 11.81
N LYS A 114 3.26 18.65 11.74
CA LYS A 114 2.76 20.04 11.59
C LYS A 114 3.17 20.97 12.73
N THR A 115 3.53 20.41 13.88
CA THR A 115 3.95 21.17 15.08
C THR A 115 5.46 21.31 15.20
N GLU A 116 6.23 20.63 14.35
CA GLU A 116 7.68 20.66 14.38
C GLU A 116 8.22 21.98 13.80
N GLN A 117 9.14 22.60 14.53
CA GLN A 117 9.69 23.93 14.20
C GLN A 117 11.10 23.85 13.63
N ILE A 118 11.77 22.70 13.76
CA ILE A 118 13.13 22.49 13.30
C ILE A 118 13.11 21.71 11.97
N ALA A 119 13.57 22.32 10.88
CA ALA A 119 13.49 21.73 9.53
C ALA A 119 14.18 20.36 9.44
N GLY A 120 15.36 20.20 10.06
CA GLY A 120 16.05 18.91 10.12
C GLY A 120 15.23 17.83 10.84
N ALA A 121 14.54 18.19 11.92
CA ALA A 121 13.66 17.27 12.63
C ALA A 121 12.41 16.89 11.81
N VAL A 122 11.85 17.85 11.05
CA VAL A 122 10.76 17.55 10.10
C VAL A 122 11.19 16.49 9.09
N LEU A 123 12.34 16.69 8.45
CA LEU A 123 12.86 15.80 7.41
C LEU A 123 13.17 14.41 7.97
N GLN A 124 13.80 14.35 9.16
CA GLN A 124 14.10 13.08 9.83
C GLN A 124 12.80 12.31 10.15
N LYS A 125 11.82 12.98 10.77
CA LYS A 125 10.52 12.37 11.10
C LYS A 125 9.77 11.91 9.85
N TYR A 126 9.80 12.69 8.79
CA TYR A 126 9.22 12.31 7.49
C TYR A 126 9.90 11.05 6.95
N SER A 127 11.23 11.03 6.87
CA SER A 127 11.98 9.88 6.36
C SER A 127 11.75 8.61 7.19
N ASP A 128 11.70 8.72 8.52
CA ASP A 128 11.44 7.60 9.41
C ASP A 128 10.02 7.02 9.26
N LEU A 129 9.03 7.85 8.94
CA LEU A 129 7.68 7.42 8.63
C LEU A 129 7.57 6.84 7.23
N ASP A 130 8.13 7.53 6.24
CA ASP A 130 8.12 7.10 4.85
C ASP A 130 8.71 5.69 4.68
N ARG A 131 9.84 5.42 5.35
CA ARG A 131 10.46 4.08 5.35
C ARG A 131 9.54 2.97 5.88
N LYS A 132 8.57 3.30 6.73
CA LYS A 132 7.60 2.33 7.27
C LYS A 132 6.37 2.20 6.37
N ILE A 133 5.93 3.31 5.78
CA ILE A 133 4.72 3.39 4.95
C ILE A 133 4.97 2.79 3.57
N LEU A 134 6.11 3.11 2.96
CA LEU A 134 6.41 2.76 1.57
C LEU A 134 6.27 1.25 1.27
N PRO A 135 6.81 0.30 2.08
CA PRO A 135 6.64 -1.12 1.79
C PRO A 135 5.19 -1.59 1.81
N VAL A 136 4.39 -1.05 2.74
CA VAL A 136 2.96 -1.37 2.84
C VAL A 136 2.20 -0.77 1.67
N GLN A 137 2.53 0.47 1.30
CA GLN A 137 1.93 1.13 0.15
C GLN A 137 2.20 0.35 -1.13
N THR A 138 3.46 0.02 -1.43
CA THR A 138 3.82 -0.74 -2.63
C THR A 138 3.06 -2.06 -2.70
N LEU A 139 2.96 -2.77 -1.58
CA LEU A 139 2.24 -4.04 -1.52
C LEU A 139 0.73 -3.89 -1.83
N VAL A 140 0.09 -2.83 -1.34
CA VAL A 140 -1.33 -2.57 -1.59
C VAL A 140 -1.55 -2.05 -3.02
N ASP A 141 -0.74 -1.10 -3.47
CA ASP A 141 -0.78 -0.56 -4.84
C ASP A 141 -0.65 -1.69 -5.88
N GLU A 142 0.29 -2.63 -5.67
CA GLU A 142 0.49 -3.79 -6.56
C GLU A 142 -0.72 -4.72 -6.58
N ALA A 143 -1.34 -4.96 -5.41
CA ALA A 143 -2.51 -5.81 -5.30
C ALA A 143 -3.75 -5.21 -5.99
N VAL A 144 -3.95 -3.89 -5.84
CA VAL A 144 -5.02 -3.16 -6.55
C VAL A 144 -4.79 -3.21 -8.05
N ALA A 145 -3.57 -2.91 -8.50
CA ALA A 145 -3.25 -2.92 -9.93
C ALA A 145 -3.44 -4.31 -10.57
N GLU A 146 -3.04 -5.39 -9.87
CA GLU A 146 -3.28 -6.73 -10.38
C GLU A 146 -4.77 -7.08 -10.39
N PHE A 147 -5.54 -6.67 -9.38
CA PHE A 147 -6.98 -6.90 -9.37
C PHE A 147 -7.70 -6.16 -10.51
N ASP A 148 -7.39 -4.89 -10.72
CA ASP A 148 -7.97 -4.09 -11.81
C ASP A 148 -7.63 -4.69 -13.19
N LYS A 149 -6.39 -5.17 -13.37
CA LYS A 149 -6.00 -5.89 -14.58
C LYS A 149 -6.81 -7.18 -14.80
N GLN A 150 -7.13 -7.92 -13.74
CA GLN A 150 -7.99 -9.11 -13.85
C GLN A 150 -9.43 -8.74 -14.23
N ILE A 151 -9.94 -7.61 -13.75
CA ILE A 151 -11.24 -7.07 -14.18
C ILE A 151 -11.22 -6.76 -15.67
N ASP A 152 -10.21 -6.02 -16.15
CA ASP A 152 -10.09 -5.66 -17.56
C ASP A 152 -10.06 -6.89 -18.48
N LEU A 153 -9.29 -7.92 -18.12
CA LEU A 153 -9.22 -9.18 -18.87
C LEU A 153 -10.57 -9.91 -18.95
N GLU A 154 -11.34 -9.90 -17.86
CA GLU A 154 -12.66 -10.53 -17.84
C GLU A 154 -13.69 -9.73 -18.65
N VAL A 155 -13.61 -8.40 -18.63
CA VAL A 155 -14.43 -7.52 -19.48
C VAL A 155 -14.16 -7.78 -20.95
N ASP A 156 -12.88 -7.81 -21.34
CA ASP A 156 -12.47 -8.07 -22.73
C ASP A 156 -12.96 -9.45 -23.21
N ARG A 157 -12.80 -10.48 -22.37
CA ARG A 157 -13.29 -11.83 -22.68
C ARG A 157 -14.81 -11.84 -22.92
N ARG A 158 -15.58 -11.11 -22.12
CA ARG A 158 -17.04 -11.03 -22.29
C ARG A 158 -17.44 -10.33 -23.58
N ILE A 159 -16.78 -9.21 -23.89
CA ILE A 159 -16.99 -8.49 -25.14
C ILE A 159 -16.68 -9.39 -26.35
N GLU A 160 -15.60 -10.16 -26.29
CA GLU A 160 -15.23 -11.09 -27.36
C GLU A 160 -16.24 -12.24 -27.50
N TYR A 161 -16.71 -12.79 -26.38
CA TYR A 161 -17.76 -13.81 -26.38
C TYR A 161 -19.05 -13.31 -27.05
N GLU A 162 -19.49 -12.09 -26.69
CA GLU A 162 -20.69 -11.48 -27.27
C GLU A 162 -20.56 -11.17 -28.76
N ARG A 163 -19.35 -10.86 -29.25
CA ARG A 163 -19.07 -10.62 -30.68
C ARG A 163 -19.01 -11.90 -31.52
N THR A 164 -18.67 -13.02 -30.90
CA THR A 164 -18.50 -14.32 -31.59
C THR A 164 -19.76 -15.17 -31.56
N HIS A 165 -20.70 -14.87 -30.65
CA HIS A 165 -21.92 -15.65 -30.43
C HIS A 165 -23.22 -14.86 -30.69
N ASN A 166 -23.14 -13.64 -31.21
CA ASN A 166 -24.24 -12.86 -31.82
C ASN A 166 -23.94 -12.57 -33.28
#